data_AF-A0AAV4P9I0-F1
#
_entry.id   AF-A0AAV4P9I0-F1
#
_cell.length_a   1.000
_cell.length_b   1.000
_cell.length_c   1.000
_cell.angle_alpha   90.00
_cell.angle_beta   90.00
_cell.angle_gamma   90.00
#
_symmetry.space_group_name_H-M   'P 1'
#
loop_
_entity.id
_entity.type
_entity.pdbx_description
1 polymer ?
#
loop_
_entity_poly.entity_id
_entity_poly.type
_entity_poly.pdbx_seq_one_letter_code
_entity_poly.pdbx_strand_id
1 'polypeptide(L)'
;MTKCTQYLLYALVLVFVFSPSLALNSRASSLYSEDDPLSELNSTLFNKRVLGSSKVWIIEFYNNWCGHCIRYAPTWKQFAREIATWKRIVGIAVVNCNDAQNVKLCRFYEVESFPTIKMFWLNTLPNDTGTIINGNRDIISLENHVVDFLETNWDKGVPSDWPVLKAIQMENLADITEAMPDRKQSVMLFVEFPDSHVGCKIILDISFQISVSVSRILTTSEKLMTDLDTEVSNTTVPFLTRVYRNNFQMPLLKFTRYDNDSYIRDQIFKFLAGIPRNVGKKIEDFLPDEQLKNNISNINAAYMIDLENAVYNSLSKEIGVVKLIEGEKLKALTNYLHVLEKYFPGNPYMMKYLTNFYNWVASKAAISGEEFVEAMQAKQNKKHYLHPMRPWVGCQGSEPKYRGYPCSLWMLFHTLTVQADKKSKEMMNGPKGKDVLFIIRDYVKYFFTCEECSKNFLKMAHNLETEVGNSQEAVLWLWEGHNKVNNRLSGDVTEDPQYPKVQFPSVEDCPKCVLRIDNEANEIIWDKPVVLEFLHNFYDKKNILSYSQRKTHRSLINDQINAANTAMGIKFILFLTSAPLLLSTLTFTRL
;
A
#
# COMPACT_ATOMS: atom_id res chain seq x y z
N MET A 1 -8.47 -40.21 -57.60
CA MET A 1 -7.42 -39.94 -56.57
C MET A 1 -7.57 -38.52 -56.10
N THR A 2 -8.72 -38.31 -55.47
CA THR A 2 -9.43 -37.06 -55.26
C THR A 2 -10.14 -37.29 -53.93
N LYS A 3 -10.08 -36.32 -53.01
CA LYS A 3 -10.71 -36.31 -51.67
C LYS A 3 -9.93 -36.85 -50.45
N CYS A 4 -8.59 -36.79 -50.43
CA CYS A 4 -7.84 -37.00 -49.17
C CYS A 4 -6.94 -35.83 -48.75
N THR A 5 -6.53 -34.98 -49.69
CA THR A 5 -5.62 -33.85 -49.42
C THR A 5 -6.32 -32.54 -49.02
N GLN A 6 -7.65 -32.46 -49.13
CA GLN A 6 -8.39 -31.23 -48.79
C GLN A 6 -8.87 -31.18 -47.32
N TYR A 7 -8.86 -32.30 -46.59
CA TYR A 7 -9.26 -32.33 -45.17
C TYR A 7 -8.09 -32.07 -44.20
N LEU A 8 -6.83 -32.22 -44.64
CA LEU A 8 -5.67 -31.91 -43.79
C LEU A 8 -5.40 -30.40 -43.64
N LEU A 9 -5.82 -29.58 -44.61
CA LEU A 9 -5.68 -28.11 -44.49
C LEU A 9 -6.72 -27.49 -43.55
N TYR A 10 -7.92 -28.06 -43.43
CA TYR A 10 -8.94 -27.55 -42.49
C TYR A 10 -8.67 -27.98 -41.03
N ALA A 11 -7.98 -29.11 -40.82
CA ALA A 11 -7.59 -29.55 -39.47
C ALA A 11 -6.44 -28.70 -38.87
N LEU A 12 -5.54 -28.16 -39.70
CA LEU A 12 -4.44 -27.31 -39.24
C LEU A 12 -4.85 -25.84 -39.01
N VAL A 13 -5.95 -25.38 -39.60
CA VAL A 13 -6.50 -24.02 -39.35
C VAL A 13 -7.46 -24.00 -38.15
N LEU A 14 -8.07 -25.13 -37.77
CA LEU A 14 -8.94 -25.23 -36.59
C LEU A 14 -8.20 -25.44 -35.25
N VAL A 15 -6.90 -25.75 -35.28
CA VAL A 15 -6.07 -25.87 -34.05
C VAL A 15 -5.46 -24.52 -33.62
N PHE A 16 -5.54 -23.47 -34.45
CA PHE A 16 -5.06 -22.12 -34.11
C PHE A 16 -6.16 -21.14 -33.68
N VAL A 17 -7.42 -21.59 -33.50
CA VAL A 17 -8.54 -20.73 -33.01
C VAL A 17 -8.99 -21.08 -31.59
N PHE A 18 -8.39 -22.10 -30.97
CA PHE A 18 -8.43 -22.31 -29.52
C PHE A 18 -7.05 -22.07 -28.91
N SER A 19 -6.45 -20.91 -29.22
CA SER A 19 -5.62 -20.28 -28.19
C SER A 19 -6.57 -20.05 -27.01
N PRO A 20 -6.32 -20.63 -25.81
CA PRO A 20 -6.98 -20.10 -24.63
C PRO A 20 -6.64 -18.61 -24.70
N SER A 21 -7.67 -17.77 -24.70
CA SER A 21 -7.47 -16.34 -24.57
C SER A 21 -6.42 -16.20 -23.48
N LEU A 22 -5.22 -15.72 -23.84
CA LEU A 22 -4.33 -15.09 -22.89
C LEU A 22 -5.19 -13.93 -22.38
N ALA A 23 -6.05 -14.23 -21.40
CA ALA A 23 -6.39 -13.29 -20.39
C ALA A 23 -5.02 -12.81 -19.95
N LEU A 24 -4.62 -11.63 -20.42
CA LEU A 24 -3.72 -10.81 -19.65
C LEU A 24 -4.41 -10.71 -18.31
N ASN A 25 -4.10 -11.65 -17.40
CA ASN A 25 -4.27 -11.46 -15.99
C ASN A 25 -3.46 -10.21 -15.76
N SER A 26 -4.15 -9.07 -15.65
CA SER A 26 -3.55 -7.82 -15.23
C SER A 26 -3.06 -8.09 -13.82
N ARG A 27 -1.84 -8.61 -13.69
CA ARG A 27 -1.13 -8.64 -12.42
C ARG A 27 -1.17 -7.20 -11.96
N ALA A 28 -1.76 -6.97 -10.80
CA ALA A 28 -1.67 -5.68 -10.16
C ALA A 28 -0.16 -5.38 -10.03
N SER A 29 0.31 -4.24 -10.55
CA SER A 29 1.74 -3.91 -10.51
C SER A 29 2.23 -3.93 -9.07
N SER A 30 3.30 -4.68 -8.82
CA SER A 30 3.91 -4.79 -7.50
C SER A 30 4.57 -3.47 -7.10
N LEU A 31 4.65 -3.19 -5.80
CA LEU A 31 5.50 -2.12 -5.26
C LEU A 31 6.97 -2.57 -5.12
N TYR A 32 7.22 -3.86 -5.33
CA TYR A 32 8.51 -4.54 -5.16
C TYR A 32 9.01 -5.10 -6.48
N SER A 33 10.32 -5.25 -6.60
CA SER A 33 11.00 -5.69 -7.82
C SER A 33 11.82 -6.96 -7.57
N GLU A 34 12.27 -7.61 -8.64
CA GLU A 34 13.12 -8.81 -8.53
C GLU A 34 14.51 -8.50 -7.95
N ASP A 35 14.95 -7.24 -7.98
CA ASP A 35 16.22 -6.78 -7.41
C ASP A 35 16.17 -6.58 -5.89
N ASP A 36 14.97 -6.55 -5.29
CA ASP A 36 14.82 -6.45 -3.85
C ASP A 36 15.14 -7.81 -3.20
N PRO A 37 15.91 -7.88 -2.10
CA PRO A 37 16.34 -9.14 -1.48
C PRO A 37 15.24 -9.81 -0.65
N LEU A 38 14.05 -9.96 -1.24
CA LEU A 38 12.84 -10.52 -0.64
C LEU A 38 12.07 -11.37 -1.65
N SER A 39 11.14 -12.18 -1.15
CA SER A 39 10.27 -12.99 -2.01
C SER A 39 8.90 -12.35 -2.21
N GLU A 40 8.48 -12.10 -3.45
CA GLU A 40 7.08 -11.83 -3.75
C GLU A 40 6.28 -13.14 -3.82
N LEU A 41 5.27 -13.27 -2.95
CA LEU A 41 4.49 -14.48 -2.80
C LEU A 41 3.07 -14.26 -3.32
N ASN A 42 2.60 -15.21 -4.12
CA ASN A 42 1.18 -15.44 -4.36
C ASN A 42 0.70 -16.65 -3.53
N SER A 43 -0.60 -16.95 -3.57
CA SER A 43 -1.19 -18.09 -2.86
C SER A 43 -0.45 -19.42 -3.04
N THR A 44 0.02 -19.72 -4.25
CA THR A 44 0.75 -20.97 -4.53
C THR A 44 2.17 -20.95 -3.94
N LEU A 45 2.90 -19.84 -4.13
CA LEU A 45 4.26 -19.68 -3.62
C LEU A 45 4.30 -19.59 -2.10
N PHE A 46 3.28 -18.98 -1.48
CA PHE A 46 3.13 -18.94 -0.04
C PHE A 46 3.10 -20.37 0.52
N ASN A 47 2.20 -21.21 0.02
CA ASN A 47 2.08 -22.60 0.48
C ASN A 47 3.38 -23.39 0.28
N LYS A 48 4.08 -23.16 -0.84
CA LYS A 48 5.33 -23.86 -1.15
C LYS A 48 6.52 -23.43 -0.30
N ARG A 49 6.60 -22.14 0.08
CA ARG A 49 7.79 -21.56 0.72
C ARG A 49 7.65 -21.42 2.24
N VAL A 50 6.45 -21.13 2.72
CA VAL A 50 6.17 -20.78 4.13
C VAL A 50 5.68 -22.00 4.91
N LEU A 51 4.74 -22.78 4.38
CA LEU A 51 4.23 -23.96 5.07
C LEU A 51 5.29 -25.06 5.10
N GLY A 52 5.48 -25.68 6.26
CA GLY A 52 6.51 -26.72 6.43
C GLY A 52 7.96 -26.21 6.27
N SER A 53 8.17 -24.88 6.26
CA SER A 53 9.49 -24.31 6.02
C SER A 53 10.43 -24.55 7.20
N SER A 54 11.70 -24.84 6.92
CA SER A 54 12.74 -24.87 7.96
C SER A 54 13.24 -23.48 8.39
N LYS A 55 12.63 -22.41 7.85
CA LYS A 55 12.93 -21.01 8.17
C LYS A 55 11.77 -20.36 8.90
N VAL A 56 12.09 -19.36 9.71
CA VAL A 56 11.11 -18.34 10.11
C VAL A 56 10.80 -17.46 8.92
N TRP A 57 9.54 -17.07 8.75
CA TRP A 57 9.17 -16.08 7.73
C TRP A 57 8.61 -14.82 8.36
N ILE A 58 9.06 -13.67 7.89
CA ILE A 58 8.43 -12.38 8.13
C ILE A 58 7.85 -11.86 6.80
N ILE A 59 6.55 -11.57 6.79
CA ILE A 59 5.79 -11.33 5.57
C ILE A 59 4.96 -10.05 5.73
N GLU A 60 5.19 -9.09 4.83
CA GLU A 60 4.32 -7.92 4.69
C GLU A 60 3.17 -8.24 3.71
N PHE A 61 1.96 -8.18 4.21
CA PHE A 61 0.75 -8.17 3.40
C PHE A 61 0.38 -6.72 3.11
N TYR A 62 0.36 -6.36 1.84
CA TYR A 62 0.19 -4.98 1.39
C TYR A 62 -0.85 -4.88 0.28
N ASN A 63 -1.15 -3.63 -0.07
CA ASN A 63 -2.00 -3.32 -1.20
C ASN A 63 -1.36 -2.21 -2.04
N ASN A 64 -1.23 -2.43 -3.35
CA ASN A 64 -0.42 -1.58 -4.22
C ASN A 64 -1.01 -0.18 -4.50
N TRP A 65 -2.29 0.06 -4.22
CA TRP A 65 -2.91 1.40 -4.29
C TRP A 65 -3.00 2.10 -2.92
N CYS A 66 -2.70 1.39 -1.84
CA CYS A 66 -2.76 1.94 -0.49
C CYS A 66 -1.64 2.95 -0.28
N GLY A 67 -1.99 4.22 0.01
CA GLY A 67 -1.01 5.28 0.20
C GLY A 67 0.00 4.99 1.33
N HIS A 68 -0.48 4.36 2.41
CA HIS A 68 0.40 3.93 3.51
C HIS A 68 1.39 2.85 3.05
N CYS A 69 0.96 1.86 2.26
CA CYS A 69 1.84 0.83 1.71
C CYS A 69 2.87 1.41 0.73
N ILE A 70 2.47 2.37 -0.12
CA ILE A 70 3.40 3.06 -1.04
C ILE A 70 4.49 3.79 -0.25
N ARG A 71 4.12 4.52 0.81
CA ARG A 71 5.08 5.19 1.71
C ARG A 71 5.96 4.22 2.48
N TYR A 72 5.43 3.06 2.85
CA TYR A 72 6.13 2.09 3.68
C TYR A 72 7.06 1.15 2.87
N ALA A 73 6.81 0.97 1.58
CA ALA A 73 7.59 0.08 0.73
C ALA A 73 9.11 0.36 0.73
N PRO A 74 9.60 1.61 0.70
CA PRO A 74 11.04 1.89 0.85
C PRO A 74 11.62 1.38 2.18
N THR A 75 10.90 1.55 3.29
CA THR A 75 11.31 1.04 4.61
C THR A 75 11.42 -0.48 4.60
N TRP A 76 10.43 -1.18 4.02
CA TRP A 76 10.45 -2.63 3.91
C TRP A 76 11.61 -3.15 3.03
N LYS A 77 11.88 -2.47 1.90
CA LYS A 77 13.03 -2.76 1.04
C LYS A 77 14.36 -2.57 1.76
N GLN A 78 14.51 -1.49 2.52
CA GLN A 78 15.73 -1.26 3.31
C GLN A 78 15.87 -2.34 4.39
N PHE A 79 14.81 -2.63 5.14
CA PHE A 79 14.83 -3.71 6.13
C PHE A 79 15.25 -5.06 5.51
N ALA A 80 14.72 -5.42 4.34
CA ALA A 80 15.13 -6.62 3.63
C ALA A 80 16.63 -6.66 3.28
N ARG A 81 17.23 -5.50 2.97
CA ARG A 81 18.67 -5.37 2.71
C ARG A 81 19.48 -5.54 3.99
N GLU A 82 19.06 -4.93 5.09
CA GLU A 82 19.75 -5.00 6.40
C GLU A 82 19.82 -6.44 6.94
N ILE A 83 18.76 -7.23 6.75
CA ILE A 83 18.70 -8.62 7.22
C ILE A 83 19.04 -9.66 6.14
N ALA A 84 19.57 -9.25 4.99
CA ALA A 84 19.82 -10.14 3.85
C ALA A 84 20.78 -11.31 4.20
N THR A 85 21.69 -11.10 5.14
CA THR A 85 22.61 -12.13 5.67
C THR A 85 21.91 -13.18 6.53
N TRP A 86 20.71 -12.88 7.06
CA TRP A 86 19.94 -13.77 7.94
C TRP A 86 19.19 -14.86 7.15
N LYS A 87 19.28 -14.85 5.81
CA LYS A 87 18.52 -15.69 4.88
C LYS A 87 18.58 -17.20 5.15
N ARG A 88 19.54 -17.70 5.93
CA ARG A 88 19.57 -19.12 6.35
C ARG A 88 18.45 -19.44 7.35
N ILE A 89 18.12 -18.49 8.21
CA ILE A 89 17.23 -18.62 9.36
C ILE A 89 15.89 -17.92 9.09
N VAL A 90 15.95 -16.73 8.49
CA VAL A 90 14.79 -15.85 8.27
C VAL A 90 14.56 -15.63 6.77
N GLY A 91 13.36 -15.99 6.30
CA GLY A 91 12.84 -15.58 5.00
C GLY A 91 12.05 -14.29 5.13
N ILE A 92 12.26 -13.36 4.19
CA ILE A 92 11.47 -12.13 4.08
C ILE A 92 10.66 -12.14 2.80
N ALA A 93 9.40 -11.72 2.90
CA ALA A 93 8.47 -11.75 1.79
C ALA A 93 7.43 -10.63 1.80
N VAL A 94 6.75 -10.48 0.66
CA VAL A 94 5.60 -9.60 0.46
C VAL A 94 4.46 -10.35 -0.21
N VAL A 95 3.22 -9.98 0.10
CA VAL A 95 2.00 -10.49 -0.53
C VAL A 95 1.12 -9.30 -0.92
N ASN A 96 0.87 -9.12 -2.22
CA ASN A 96 -0.07 -8.12 -2.71
C ASN A 96 -1.51 -8.64 -2.61
N CYS A 97 -2.27 -8.17 -1.64
CA CYS A 97 -3.65 -8.59 -1.40
C CYS A 97 -4.67 -8.00 -2.40
N ASN A 98 -4.26 -7.05 -3.24
CA ASN A 98 -5.11 -6.53 -4.32
C ASN A 98 -5.12 -7.42 -5.57
N ASP A 99 -4.13 -8.32 -5.72
CA ASP A 99 -4.20 -9.35 -6.75
C ASP A 99 -5.37 -10.30 -6.42
N ALA A 100 -6.25 -10.53 -7.40
CA ALA A 100 -7.40 -11.40 -7.26
C ALA A 100 -7.02 -12.82 -6.80
N GLN A 101 -5.82 -13.30 -7.16
CA GLN A 101 -5.30 -14.61 -6.75
C GLN A 101 -4.98 -14.69 -5.24
N ASN A 102 -4.77 -13.55 -4.60
CA ASN A 102 -4.32 -13.47 -3.21
C ASN A 102 -5.44 -13.09 -2.23
N VAL A 103 -6.61 -12.65 -2.70
CA VAL A 103 -7.73 -12.24 -1.82
C VAL A 103 -8.13 -13.37 -0.84
N LYS A 104 -8.20 -14.62 -1.33
CA LYS A 104 -8.51 -15.77 -0.47
C LYS A 104 -7.42 -16.02 0.58
N LEU A 105 -6.16 -15.89 0.18
CA LEU A 105 -5.01 -16.01 1.08
C LEU A 105 -5.09 -14.93 2.18
N CYS A 106 -5.26 -13.67 1.80
CA CYS A 106 -5.30 -12.56 2.76
C CYS A 106 -6.50 -12.66 3.71
N ARG A 107 -7.67 -13.12 3.25
CA ARG A 107 -8.81 -13.44 4.12
C ARG A 107 -8.50 -14.55 5.11
N PHE A 108 -7.92 -15.66 4.62
CA PHE A 108 -7.58 -16.82 5.45
C PHE A 108 -6.60 -16.45 6.57
N TYR A 109 -5.57 -15.67 6.23
CA TYR A 109 -4.58 -15.16 7.17
C TYR A 109 -5.05 -13.94 7.96
N GLU A 110 -6.35 -13.59 7.93
CA GLU A 110 -6.96 -12.51 8.74
C GLU A 110 -6.32 -11.13 8.53
N VAL A 111 -6.00 -10.82 7.28
CA VAL A 111 -5.43 -9.52 6.90
C VAL A 111 -6.55 -8.56 6.53
N GLU A 112 -7.05 -7.83 7.52
CA GLU A 112 -8.16 -6.88 7.36
C GLU A 112 -7.70 -5.42 7.17
N SER A 113 -6.40 -5.14 7.29
CA SER A 113 -5.83 -3.80 7.07
C SER A 113 -4.42 -3.87 6.48
N PHE A 114 -3.99 -2.79 5.84
CA PHE A 114 -2.71 -2.72 5.13
C PHE A 114 -1.85 -1.50 5.53
N PRO A 115 -0.51 -1.67 5.61
CA PRO A 115 0.20 -2.94 5.59
C PRO A 115 0.02 -3.71 6.91
N THR A 116 -0.06 -5.04 6.83
CA THR A 116 -0.02 -5.94 7.99
C THR A 116 1.22 -6.81 7.88
N ILE A 117 1.99 -6.92 8.96
CA ILE A 117 3.20 -7.74 8.98
C ILE A 117 2.94 -8.92 9.91
N LYS A 118 3.18 -10.13 9.40
CA LYS A 118 3.02 -11.38 10.16
C LYS A 118 4.30 -12.20 10.14
N MET A 119 4.55 -12.89 11.25
CA MET A 119 5.64 -13.82 11.42
C MET A 119 5.13 -15.26 11.53
N PHE A 120 5.84 -16.17 10.87
CA PHE A 120 5.53 -17.60 10.81
C PHE A 120 6.73 -18.39 11.32
N TRP A 121 6.50 -19.29 12.27
CA TRP A 121 7.57 -20.13 12.80
C TRP A 121 7.98 -21.22 11.80
N LEU A 122 9.07 -21.94 12.08
CA LEU A 122 9.42 -23.13 11.31
C LEU A 122 8.32 -24.19 11.40
N ASN A 123 8.21 -25.00 10.35
CA ASN A 123 7.20 -26.04 10.18
C ASN A 123 5.76 -25.53 10.36
N THR A 124 5.50 -24.28 9.97
CA THR A 124 4.16 -23.66 9.99
C THR A 124 3.13 -24.59 9.36
N LEU A 125 2.08 -24.88 10.13
CA LEU A 125 0.97 -25.73 9.70
C LEU A 125 -0.02 -24.93 8.84
N PRO A 126 -0.82 -25.58 7.97
CA PRO A 126 -1.78 -24.89 7.12
C PRO A 126 -2.84 -24.06 7.86
N ASN A 127 -3.13 -24.36 9.13
CA ASN A 127 -4.12 -23.65 9.95
C ASN A 127 -3.52 -22.56 10.84
N ASP A 128 -2.19 -22.40 10.87
CA ASP A 128 -1.52 -21.35 11.62
C ASP A 128 -1.59 -20.04 10.83
N THR A 129 -2.22 -19.02 11.40
CA THR A 129 -2.42 -17.71 10.76
C THR A 129 -1.25 -16.73 11.01
N GLY A 130 -0.21 -17.17 11.71
CA GLY A 130 0.98 -16.40 12.03
C GLY A 130 0.74 -15.32 13.10
N THR A 131 1.83 -14.83 13.67
CA THR A 131 1.81 -13.79 14.70
C THR A 131 1.90 -12.41 14.06
N ILE A 132 0.93 -11.53 14.34
CA ILE A 132 0.96 -10.14 13.88
C ILE A 132 2.03 -9.34 14.65
N ILE A 133 2.82 -8.55 13.93
CA ILE A 133 3.71 -7.55 14.52
C ILE A 133 2.89 -6.30 14.85
N ASN A 134 2.81 -6.00 16.15
CA ASN A 134 2.19 -4.79 16.69
C ASN A 134 3.26 -3.78 17.11
N GLY A 135 2.89 -2.51 17.22
CA GLY A 135 3.79 -1.46 17.66
C GLY A 135 4.58 -0.80 16.52
N ASN A 136 5.79 -0.34 16.83
CA ASN A 136 6.64 0.40 15.90
C ASN A 136 7.22 -0.52 14.83
N ARG A 137 7.32 -0.02 13.59
CA ARG A 137 7.70 -0.81 12.40
C ARG A 137 8.79 -0.12 11.58
N ASP A 138 9.59 0.73 12.22
CA ASP A 138 10.86 1.15 11.62
C ASP A 138 11.83 -0.03 11.57
N ILE A 139 12.93 0.13 10.83
CA ILE A 139 13.92 -0.91 10.56
C ILE A 139 14.44 -1.56 11.86
N ILE A 140 14.80 -0.74 12.87
CA ILE A 140 15.38 -1.24 14.11
C ILE A 140 14.32 -2.03 14.90
N SER A 141 13.10 -1.48 14.98
CA SER A 141 11.98 -2.16 15.63
C SER A 141 11.66 -3.50 14.95
N LEU A 142 11.68 -3.58 13.62
CA LEU A 142 11.45 -4.83 12.88
C LEU A 142 12.54 -5.88 13.17
N GLU A 143 13.81 -5.47 13.22
CA GLU A 143 14.90 -6.37 13.61
C GLU A 143 14.70 -6.91 15.02
N ASN A 144 14.32 -6.05 15.97
CA ASN A 144 14.04 -6.45 17.35
C ASN A 144 12.87 -7.43 17.40
N HIS A 145 11.78 -7.15 16.69
CA HIS A 145 10.64 -8.08 16.60
C HIS A 145 11.04 -9.44 16.05
N VAL A 146 11.94 -9.50 15.06
CA VAL A 146 12.45 -10.78 14.56
C VAL A 146 13.25 -11.52 15.62
N VAL A 147 14.12 -10.82 16.36
CA VAL A 147 14.89 -11.43 17.45
C VAL A 147 13.97 -11.91 18.57
N ASP A 148 13.06 -11.07 19.04
CA ASP A 148 12.07 -11.41 20.08
C ASP A 148 11.27 -12.65 19.70
N PHE A 149 10.84 -12.73 18.43
CA PHE A 149 10.11 -13.86 17.92
C PHE A 149 10.96 -15.14 17.90
N LEU A 150 12.24 -15.04 17.51
CA LEU A 150 13.18 -16.17 17.56
C LEU A 150 13.40 -16.67 18.99
N GLU A 151 13.62 -15.77 19.94
CA GLU A 151 13.89 -16.11 21.33
C GLU A 151 12.67 -16.71 22.02
N THR A 152 11.50 -16.08 21.85
CA THR A 152 10.24 -16.53 22.47
C THR A 152 9.82 -17.91 21.99
N ASN A 153 10.14 -18.28 20.75
CA ASN A 153 9.76 -19.55 20.15
C ASN A 153 10.90 -20.59 20.17
N TRP A 154 12.08 -20.25 20.69
CA TRP A 154 13.27 -21.11 20.62
C TRP A 154 13.04 -22.52 21.19
N ASP A 155 12.29 -22.61 22.29
CA ASP A 155 12.02 -23.86 22.99
C ASP A 155 10.99 -24.76 22.29
N LYS A 156 10.36 -24.27 21.22
CA LYS A 156 9.56 -25.11 20.30
C LYS A 156 10.42 -26.03 19.43
N GLY A 157 11.75 -25.89 19.51
CA GLY A 157 12.73 -26.65 18.75
C GLY A 157 13.22 -25.87 17.53
N VAL A 158 14.52 -25.93 17.30
CA VAL A 158 15.22 -25.34 16.16
C VAL A 158 16.10 -26.39 15.48
N PRO A 159 16.38 -26.28 14.17
CA PRO A 159 17.35 -27.14 13.50
C PRO A 159 18.72 -27.13 14.21
N SER A 160 19.37 -28.29 14.27
CA SER A 160 20.64 -28.45 14.99
C SER A 160 21.80 -27.67 14.37
N ASP A 161 21.67 -27.26 13.11
CA ASP A 161 22.63 -26.45 12.39
C ASP A 161 22.43 -24.94 12.62
N TRP A 162 21.38 -24.49 13.30
CA TRP A 162 21.19 -23.07 13.61
C TRP A 162 22.23 -22.56 14.62
N PRO A 163 22.67 -21.29 14.50
CA PRO A 163 23.53 -20.69 15.50
C PRO A 163 22.74 -20.47 16.79
N VAL A 164 23.34 -20.74 17.95
CA VAL A 164 22.67 -20.57 19.25
C VAL A 164 22.51 -19.08 19.55
N LEU A 165 21.26 -18.60 19.64
CA LEU A 165 20.96 -17.20 19.98
C LEU A 165 20.87 -16.93 21.47
N LYS A 166 20.51 -17.95 22.27
CA LYS A 166 20.38 -17.80 23.73
C LYS A 166 21.72 -17.44 24.37
N ALA A 167 21.68 -16.58 25.38
CA ALA A 167 22.84 -16.27 26.20
C ALA A 167 23.42 -17.51 26.87
N ILE A 168 24.75 -17.55 27.00
CA ILE A 168 25.44 -18.53 27.82
C ILE A 168 24.91 -18.42 29.26
N GLN A 169 24.48 -19.55 29.82
CA GLN A 169 23.93 -19.65 31.17
C GLN A 169 24.97 -20.10 32.21
N MET A 170 26.24 -20.23 31.82
CA MET A 170 27.33 -20.64 32.70
C MET A 170 27.69 -19.52 33.68
N GLU A 171 28.19 -19.89 34.85
CA GLU A 171 28.49 -18.94 35.91
C GLU A 171 29.90 -18.35 35.83
N ASN A 172 30.83 -19.04 35.18
CA ASN A 172 32.24 -18.65 35.16
C ASN A 172 32.95 -19.02 33.85
N LEU A 173 34.13 -18.43 33.63
CA LEU A 173 34.87 -18.58 32.38
C LEU A 173 35.44 -19.98 32.19
N ALA A 174 35.78 -20.67 33.29
CA ALA A 174 36.32 -22.02 33.26
C ALA A 174 35.30 -23.00 32.65
N ASP A 175 34.03 -22.92 33.07
CA ASP A 175 32.94 -23.73 32.53
C ASP A 175 32.81 -23.56 31.00
N ILE A 176 32.94 -22.31 30.51
CA ILE A 176 32.90 -22.00 29.08
C ILE A 176 34.07 -22.66 28.35
N THR A 177 35.28 -22.60 28.91
CA THR A 177 36.49 -23.20 28.31
C THR A 177 36.47 -24.72 28.31
N GLU A 178 35.94 -25.34 29.36
CA GLU A 178 35.81 -26.80 29.47
C GLU A 178 34.78 -27.34 28.48
N ALA A 179 33.67 -26.62 28.27
CA ALA A 179 32.65 -26.98 27.31
C ALA A 179 33.07 -26.79 25.83
N MET A 180 34.23 -26.18 25.56
CA MET A 180 34.70 -26.00 24.17
C MET A 180 35.10 -27.34 23.55
N PRO A 181 34.64 -27.68 22.33
CA PRO A 181 35.12 -28.86 21.62
C PRO A 181 36.64 -28.84 21.43
N ASP A 182 37.32 -29.99 21.50
CA ASP A 182 38.79 -30.08 21.44
C ASP A 182 39.44 -29.45 20.20
N ARG A 183 38.69 -29.38 19.10
CA ARG A 183 39.12 -28.73 17.85
C ARG A 183 39.05 -27.20 17.88
N LYS A 184 38.38 -26.57 18.86
CA LYS A 184 38.26 -25.12 18.98
C LYS A 184 39.24 -24.60 20.04
N GLN A 185 40.21 -23.78 19.60
CA GLN A 185 41.21 -23.18 20.49
C GLN A 185 40.72 -21.89 21.17
N SER A 186 39.66 -21.26 20.64
CA SER A 186 39.07 -20.04 21.19
C SER A 186 37.58 -19.91 20.84
N VAL A 187 36.86 -19.11 21.62
CA VAL A 187 35.49 -18.66 21.34
C VAL A 187 35.43 -17.13 21.28
N MET A 188 34.54 -16.60 20.43
CA MET A 188 34.25 -15.17 20.40
C MET A 188 33.02 -14.90 21.26
N LEU A 189 33.12 -13.96 22.18
CA LEU A 189 32.06 -13.59 23.12
C LEU A 189 31.67 -12.14 22.92
N PHE A 190 30.37 -11.89 22.81
CA PHE A 190 29.81 -10.55 22.83
C PHE A 190 29.10 -10.32 24.16
N VAL A 191 29.54 -9.31 24.90
CA VAL A 191 28.98 -8.96 26.20
C VAL A 191 28.03 -7.80 26.04
N GLU A 192 26.78 -7.97 26.50
CA GLU A 192 25.72 -6.97 26.36
C GLU A 192 24.78 -6.94 27.57
N PHE A 193 23.98 -5.87 27.65
CA PHE A 193 22.93 -5.74 28.67
C PHE A 193 21.71 -6.63 28.33
N PRO A 194 20.92 -7.07 29.33
CA PRO A 194 19.76 -7.94 29.09
C PRO A 194 18.67 -7.36 28.16
N ASP A 195 18.56 -6.04 28.09
CA ASP A 195 17.63 -5.31 27.22
C ASP A 195 18.17 -5.08 25.80
N SER A 196 19.39 -5.52 25.50
CA SER A 196 20.03 -5.40 24.19
C SER A 196 19.76 -6.64 23.32
N HIS A 197 19.42 -6.39 22.06
CA HIS A 197 19.31 -7.43 21.02
C HIS A 197 20.56 -7.52 20.12
N VAL A 198 21.55 -6.66 20.33
CA VAL A 198 22.70 -6.49 19.41
C VAL A 198 23.47 -7.80 19.23
N GLY A 199 23.71 -8.57 20.30
CA GLY A 199 24.40 -9.86 20.23
C GLY A 199 23.66 -10.87 19.38
N CYS A 200 22.34 -10.98 19.53
CA CYS A 200 21.51 -11.81 18.64
C CYS A 200 21.63 -11.38 17.18
N LYS A 201 21.53 -10.08 16.89
CA LYS A 201 21.66 -9.54 15.54
C LYS A 201 23.04 -9.85 14.93
N ILE A 202 24.12 -9.76 15.71
CA ILE A 202 25.47 -10.14 15.27
C ILE A 202 25.54 -11.62 14.92
N ILE A 203 24.98 -12.49 15.76
CA ILE A 203 24.96 -13.94 15.53
C ILE A 203 24.20 -14.26 14.24
N LEU A 204 23.08 -13.57 13.99
CA LEU A 204 22.31 -13.68 12.75
C LEU A 204 23.08 -13.14 11.54
N ASP A 205 23.77 -11.99 11.67
CA ASP A 205 24.57 -11.37 10.61
C ASP A 205 25.67 -12.29 10.09
N ILE A 206 26.35 -13.01 11.00
CA ILE A 206 27.42 -13.94 10.63
C ILE A 206 26.91 -15.36 10.37
N SER A 207 25.61 -15.62 10.47
CA SER A 207 25.05 -16.97 10.37
C SER A 207 25.36 -17.65 9.04
N PHE A 208 25.64 -16.91 7.97
CA PHE A 208 26.06 -17.50 6.69
C PHE A 208 27.52 -18.01 6.70
N GLN A 209 28.35 -17.61 7.66
CA GLN A 209 29.75 -18.00 7.81
C GLN A 209 29.89 -19.15 8.81
N ILE A 210 30.07 -20.37 8.32
CA ILE A 210 30.12 -21.57 9.18
C ILE A 210 31.42 -21.62 10.02
N SER A 211 32.48 -20.92 9.60
CA SER A 211 33.79 -20.91 10.27
C SER A 211 33.90 -19.95 11.45
N VAL A 212 32.98 -18.99 11.60
CA VAL A 212 33.01 -17.97 12.65
C VAL A 212 31.77 -18.09 13.52
N SER A 213 31.94 -18.19 14.83
CA SER A 213 30.83 -18.25 15.79
C SER A 213 31.04 -17.23 16.89
N VAL A 214 30.01 -16.43 17.15
CA VAL A 214 29.90 -15.54 18.31
C VAL A 214 28.88 -16.15 19.26
N SER A 215 29.18 -16.11 20.55
CA SER A 215 28.23 -16.43 21.61
C SER A 215 28.03 -15.20 22.47
N ARG A 216 26.84 -15.05 23.07
CA ARG A 216 26.54 -13.87 23.88
C ARG A 216 26.58 -14.17 25.37
N ILE A 217 26.98 -13.18 26.15
CA ILE A 217 26.96 -13.18 27.61
C ILE A 217 26.22 -11.92 28.05
N LEU A 218 25.36 -12.07 29.06
CA LEU A 218 24.65 -10.95 29.65
C LEU A 218 25.40 -10.43 30.88
N THR A 219 25.35 -9.13 31.10
CA THR A 219 25.95 -8.48 32.28
C THR A 219 25.33 -8.93 33.62
N THR A 220 24.25 -9.71 33.60
CA THR A 220 23.63 -10.30 34.81
C THR A 220 24.51 -11.36 35.47
N SER A 221 25.48 -11.94 34.75
CA SER A 221 26.38 -12.93 35.31
C SER A 221 27.58 -12.26 36.01
N GLU A 222 27.42 -11.85 37.26
CA GLU A 222 28.43 -11.10 38.04
C GLU A 222 29.81 -11.78 38.06
N LYS A 223 29.83 -13.10 38.24
CA LYS A 223 31.07 -13.90 38.27
C LYS A 223 31.77 -13.92 36.91
N LEU A 224 31.03 -14.01 35.79
CA LEU A 224 31.60 -13.86 34.45
C LEU A 224 32.15 -12.45 34.20
N MET A 225 31.47 -11.39 34.67
CA MET A 225 31.98 -10.02 34.52
C MET A 225 33.28 -9.83 35.32
N THR A 226 33.37 -10.48 36.49
CA THR A 226 34.59 -10.51 37.32
C THR A 226 35.72 -11.27 36.63
N ASP A 227 35.46 -12.47 36.11
CA ASP A 227 36.45 -13.29 35.39
C ASP A 227 36.98 -12.59 34.12
N LEU A 228 36.15 -11.75 33.49
CA LEU A 228 36.52 -10.93 32.33
C LEU A 228 37.18 -9.60 32.69
N ASP A 229 37.46 -9.35 33.99
CA ASP A 229 38.04 -8.10 34.50
C ASP A 229 37.31 -6.86 33.96
N THR A 230 35.98 -6.90 33.98
CA THR A 230 35.12 -5.90 33.35
C THR A 230 34.29 -5.16 34.40
N GLU A 231 34.51 -3.85 34.53
CA GLU A 231 33.59 -2.95 35.22
C GLU A 231 32.35 -2.73 34.35
N VAL A 232 31.16 -3.10 34.84
CA VAL A 232 29.90 -2.96 34.09
C VAL A 232 29.41 -1.51 34.14
N SER A 233 29.45 -0.81 33.01
CA SER A 233 28.93 0.55 32.87
C SER A 233 28.47 0.83 31.44
N ASN A 234 27.74 1.93 31.23
CA ASN A 234 27.30 2.34 29.89
C ASN A 234 28.46 2.73 28.95
N THR A 235 29.68 2.95 29.44
CA THR A 235 30.84 3.33 28.63
C THR A 235 31.81 2.17 28.39
N THR A 236 31.65 1.06 29.11
CA THR A 236 32.49 -0.13 29.02
C THR A 236 31.79 -1.32 28.33
N VAL A 237 30.45 -1.27 28.22
CA VAL A 237 29.60 -2.29 27.59
C VAL A 237 28.74 -1.61 26.50
N PRO A 238 28.55 -2.22 25.31
CA PRO A 238 28.92 -3.58 24.95
C PRO A 238 30.32 -3.72 24.35
N PHE A 239 30.85 -4.95 24.32
CA PHE A 239 32.15 -5.23 23.70
C PHE A 239 32.24 -6.65 23.15
N LEU A 240 33.16 -6.83 22.19
CA LEU A 240 33.54 -8.13 21.64
C LEU A 240 34.88 -8.56 22.23
N THR A 241 34.97 -9.78 22.73
CA THR A 241 36.22 -10.37 23.22
C THR A 241 36.43 -11.79 22.71
N ARG A 242 37.68 -12.26 22.79
CA ARG A 242 38.05 -13.64 22.47
C ARG A 242 38.65 -14.32 23.69
N VAL A 243 38.14 -15.52 23.96
CA VAL A 243 38.57 -16.35 25.09
C VAL A 243 39.24 -17.61 24.55
N TYR A 244 40.43 -17.91 25.05
CA TYR A 244 41.20 -19.12 24.75
C TYR A 244 41.11 -20.10 25.92
N ARG A 245 41.41 -21.38 25.68
CA ARG A 245 41.37 -22.41 26.75
C ARG A 245 42.21 -22.08 27.99
N ASN A 246 43.36 -21.42 27.81
CA ASN A 246 44.31 -21.15 28.89
C ASN A 246 44.60 -19.65 29.11
N ASN A 247 43.88 -18.76 28.43
CA ASN A 247 44.11 -17.32 28.49
C ASN A 247 42.88 -16.52 28.00
N PHE A 248 42.69 -15.30 28.46
CA PHE A 248 41.69 -14.38 27.88
C PHE A 248 42.40 -13.19 27.22
N GLN A 249 41.83 -12.69 26.12
CA GLN A 249 42.34 -11.48 25.47
C GLN A 249 41.59 -10.25 26.01
N MET A 250 42.28 -9.12 26.13
CA MET A 250 41.63 -7.81 26.29
C MET A 250 40.57 -7.59 25.20
N PRO A 251 39.48 -6.84 25.47
CA PRO A 251 38.41 -6.63 24.50
C PRO A 251 38.93 -6.20 23.13
N LEU A 252 38.52 -6.94 22.10
CA LEU A 252 38.95 -6.74 20.71
C LEU A 252 38.32 -5.49 20.11
N LEU A 253 37.04 -5.26 20.44
CA LEU A 253 36.28 -4.07 20.06
C LEU A 253 35.46 -3.64 21.27
N LYS A 254 35.52 -2.35 21.62
CA LYS A 254 34.75 -1.75 22.72
C LYS A 254 33.78 -0.72 22.15
N PHE A 255 32.59 -0.69 22.72
CA PHE A 255 31.52 0.24 22.41
C PHE A 255 30.91 0.77 23.70
N THR A 256 30.00 1.72 23.55
CA THR A 256 29.19 2.30 24.60
C THR A 256 27.72 1.96 24.36
N ARG A 257 26.90 2.04 25.41
CA ARG A 257 25.44 1.85 25.31
C ARG A 257 24.77 2.91 24.42
N TYR A 258 25.46 4.02 24.15
CA TYR A 258 24.95 5.10 23.29
C TYR A 258 25.30 4.90 21.81
N ASP A 259 26.18 3.94 21.50
CA ASP A 259 26.53 3.63 20.13
C ASP A 259 25.36 2.95 19.41
N ASN A 260 25.17 3.30 18.15
CA ASN A 260 24.08 2.76 17.35
C ASN A 260 24.29 1.27 17.02
N ASP A 261 23.24 0.46 17.15
CA ASP A 261 23.22 -0.98 16.82
C ASP A 261 23.88 -1.30 15.47
N SER A 262 23.54 -0.52 14.42
CA SER A 262 24.07 -0.75 13.08
C SER A 262 25.56 -0.46 12.99
N TYR A 263 26.04 0.55 13.73
CA TYR A 263 27.47 0.84 13.83
C TYR A 263 28.22 -0.30 14.52
N ILE A 264 27.74 -0.77 15.68
CA ILE A 264 28.34 -1.88 16.43
C ILE A 264 28.42 -3.14 15.54
N ARG A 265 27.29 -3.49 14.92
CA ARG A 265 27.19 -4.65 14.02
C ARG A 265 28.12 -4.55 12.82
N ASP A 266 28.24 -3.38 12.19
CA ASP A 266 29.13 -3.19 11.04
C ASP A 266 30.61 -3.32 11.42
N GLN A 267 31.03 -2.72 12.54
CA GLN A 267 32.42 -2.84 13.01
C GLN A 267 32.78 -4.29 13.32
N ILE A 268 31.89 -5.02 14.01
CA ILE A 268 32.10 -6.43 14.34
C ILE A 268 32.10 -7.30 13.08
N PHE A 269 31.14 -7.08 12.19
CA PHE A 269 31.06 -7.82 10.95
C PHE A 269 32.31 -7.61 10.10
N LYS A 270 32.74 -6.36 9.92
CA LYS A 270 33.97 -6.03 9.19
C LYS A 270 35.20 -6.68 9.81
N PHE A 271 35.29 -6.69 11.15
CA PHE A 271 36.39 -7.34 11.86
C PHE A 271 36.40 -8.86 11.66
N LEU A 272 35.23 -9.51 11.69
CA LEU A 272 35.11 -10.97 11.59
C LEU A 272 35.16 -11.49 10.15
N ALA A 273 34.49 -10.81 9.23
CA ALA A 273 34.35 -11.19 7.83
C ALA A 273 35.43 -10.61 6.91
N GLY A 274 36.15 -9.56 7.37
CA GLY A 274 37.14 -8.83 6.57
C GLY A 274 36.55 -7.93 5.48
N ILE A 275 35.22 -7.79 5.40
CA ILE A 275 34.49 -6.99 4.40
C ILE A 275 33.36 -6.24 5.12
N PRO A 276 33.04 -4.97 4.77
CA PRO A 276 31.85 -4.29 5.29
C PRO A 276 30.58 -5.10 5.03
N ARG A 277 29.55 -4.94 5.86
CA ARG A 277 28.22 -5.41 5.43
C ARG A 277 27.88 -4.62 4.17
N ASN A 278 27.45 -5.30 3.10
CA ASN A 278 26.82 -4.62 1.96
C ASN A 278 25.45 -4.11 2.43
N VAL A 279 25.47 -3.17 3.37
CA VAL A 279 24.34 -2.30 3.66
C VAL A 279 24.13 -1.57 2.36
N GLY A 280 22.99 -1.82 1.71
CA GLY A 280 22.65 -1.11 0.49
C GLY A 280 22.94 0.37 0.71
N LYS A 281 23.62 1.03 -0.25
CA LYS A 281 23.78 2.49 -0.25
C LYS A 281 22.49 3.10 0.28
N LYS A 282 22.59 4.08 1.19
CA LYS A 282 21.46 4.97 1.47
C LYS A 282 20.78 5.22 0.14
N ILE A 283 19.48 4.94 0.07
CA ILE A 283 18.66 5.39 -1.04
C ILE A 283 18.85 6.91 -0.99
N GLU A 284 19.80 7.44 -1.77
CA GLU A 284 19.80 8.84 -2.16
C GLU A 284 18.41 9.05 -2.72
N ASP A 285 17.74 10.06 -2.17
CA ASP A 285 16.40 10.47 -2.56
C ASP A 285 16.25 10.27 -4.06
N PHE A 286 15.37 9.35 -4.46
CA PHE A 286 14.94 9.26 -5.84
C PHE A 286 14.19 10.57 -6.13
N LEU A 287 14.96 11.58 -6.54
CA LEU A 287 14.43 12.75 -7.21
C LEU A 287 13.71 12.23 -8.45
N PRO A 288 12.45 12.67 -8.70
CA PRO A 288 11.75 12.28 -9.91
C PRO A 288 12.54 12.78 -11.11
N ASP A 289 12.94 11.86 -11.98
CA ASP A 289 13.53 12.17 -13.27
C ASP A 289 12.50 12.95 -14.09
N GLU A 290 12.85 14.19 -14.40
CA GLU A 290 11.99 15.14 -15.09
C GLU A 290 11.98 14.79 -16.59
N GLN A 291 11.08 13.91 -17.04
CA GLN A 291 10.89 13.69 -18.48
C GLN A 291 9.45 13.55 -18.97
N LEU A 292 9.19 14.43 -19.95
CA LEU A 292 8.17 14.46 -21.00
C LEU A 292 6.68 14.43 -20.61
N LYS A 293 6.16 15.65 -20.48
CA LYS A 293 4.75 16.01 -20.65
C LYS A 293 4.24 15.53 -22.01
N ASN A 294 3.41 14.48 -22.01
CA ASN A 294 2.43 14.27 -23.05
C ASN A 294 1.11 14.89 -22.59
N ASN A 295 0.74 16.01 -23.22
CA ASN A 295 -0.57 16.65 -23.05
C ASN A 295 -1.66 15.72 -23.58
N ILE A 296 -2.18 14.87 -22.71
CA ILE A 296 -3.51 14.29 -22.88
C ILE A 296 -4.45 15.22 -22.12
N SER A 297 -5.27 15.98 -22.84
CA SER A 297 -6.35 16.78 -22.26
C SER A 297 -7.33 15.83 -21.55
N ASN A 298 -7.11 15.63 -20.26
CA ASN A 298 -7.99 14.85 -19.40
C ASN A 298 -9.17 15.73 -19.02
N ILE A 299 -10.35 15.33 -19.47
CA ILE A 299 -11.61 15.97 -19.06
C ILE A 299 -11.83 15.58 -17.60
N ASN A 300 -11.81 16.57 -16.69
CA ASN A 300 -12.28 16.42 -15.31
C ASN A 300 -13.77 16.06 -15.33
N ALA A 301 -14.09 14.78 -15.19
CA ALA A 301 -15.46 14.28 -15.20
C ALA A 301 -15.61 12.99 -14.40
N ALA A 302 -16.82 12.73 -13.90
CA ALA A 302 -17.22 11.45 -13.35
C ALA A 302 -17.56 10.46 -14.48
N TYR A 303 -16.97 9.27 -14.45
CA TYR A 303 -17.25 8.21 -15.44
C TYR A 303 -17.94 7.03 -14.78
N MET A 304 -19.00 6.52 -15.42
CA MET A 304 -19.77 5.38 -14.89
C MET A 304 -18.90 4.13 -14.69
N ILE A 305 -17.91 3.91 -15.55
CA ILE A 305 -17.00 2.76 -15.41
C ILE A 305 -16.24 2.79 -14.08
N ASP A 306 -15.73 3.96 -13.70
CA ASP A 306 -14.97 4.10 -12.46
C ASP A 306 -15.88 3.90 -11.24
N LEU A 307 -17.10 4.43 -11.29
CA LEU A 307 -18.12 4.24 -10.25
C LEU A 307 -18.53 2.76 -10.08
N GLU A 308 -18.80 2.06 -11.18
CA GLU A 308 -19.13 0.63 -11.17
C GLU A 308 -17.94 -0.21 -10.67
N ASN A 309 -16.71 0.17 -11.04
CA ASN A 309 -15.49 -0.45 -10.54
C ASN A 309 -15.27 -0.18 -9.04
N ALA A 310 -15.64 1.00 -8.53
CA ALA A 310 -15.59 1.32 -7.11
C ALA A 310 -16.54 0.41 -6.33
N VAL A 311 -17.77 0.25 -6.81
CA VAL A 311 -18.74 -0.70 -6.23
C VAL A 311 -18.16 -2.11 -6.26
N TYR A 312 -17.67 -2.58 -7.42
CA TYR A 312 -17.11 -3.93 -7.54
C TYR A 312 -15.93 -4.18 -6.56
N ASN A 313 -14.95 -3.27 -6.49
CA ASN A 313 -13.83 -3.42 -5.56
C ASN A 313 -14.28 -3.35 -4.09
N SER A 314 -15.20 -2.43 -3.75
CA SER A 314 -15.71 -2.30 -2.39
C SER A 314 -16.34 -3.60 -1.88
N LEU A 315 -17.07 -4.32 -2.74
CA LEU A 315 -17.70 -5.59 -2.40
C LEU A 315 -16.71 -6.76 -2.43
N SER A 316 -15.92 -6.86 -3.52
CA SER A 316 -15.10 -8.06 -3.76
C SER A 316 -13.76 -8.09 -3.02
N LYS A 317 -13.15 -6.92 -2.75
CA LYS A 317 -11.80 -6.80 -2.21
C LYS A 317 -11.75 -6.18 -0.81
N GLU A 318 -12.55 -5.15 -0.54
CA GLU A 318 -12.61 -4.55 0.79
C GLU A 318 -13.47 -5.41 1.74
N ILE A 319 -14.77 -5.51 1.45
CA ILE A 319 -15.68 -6.34 2.26
C ILE A 319 -15.30 -7.82 2.15
N GLY A 320 -14.92 -8.25 0.94
CA GLY A 320 -14.55 -9.61 0.66
C GLY A 320 -13.34 -10.11 1.45
N VAL A 321 -12.41 -9.28 1.94
CA VAL A 321 -11.23 -9.77 2.69
C VAL A 321 -11.54 -10.04 4.17
N VAL A 322 -12.66 -9.53 4.70
CA VAL A 322 -13.05 -9.71 6.10
C VAL A 322 -13.40 -11.17 6.37
N LYS A 323 -12.86 -11.76 7.45
CA LYS A 323 -13.09 -13.19 7.74
C LYS A 323 -14.54 -13.44 8.14
N LEU A 324 -15.06 -12.65 9.09
CA LEU A 324 -16.42 -12.76 9.62
C LEU A 324 -17.06 -11.37 9.74
N ILE A 325 -18.28 -11.25 9.24
CA ILE A 325 -19.07 -10.01 9.21
C ILE A 325 -20.33 -10.23 10.05
N GLU A 326 -20.34 -9.68 11.26
CA GLU A 326 -21.44 -9.76 12.23
C GLU A 326 -21.55 -8.46 13.06
N GLY A 327 -22.61 -8.33 13.86
CA GLY A 327 -22.80 -7.18 14.75
C GLY A 327 -22.74 -5.82 14.03
N GLU A 328 -21.95 -4.88 14.56
CA GLU A 328 -21.80 -3.54 13.97
C GLU A 328 -21.17 -3.55 12.57
N LYS A 329 -20.29 -4.52 12.26
CA LYS A 329 -19.75 -4.67 10.88
C LYS A 329 -20.87 -5.03 9.90
N LEU A 330 -21.74 -5.97 10.27
CA LEU A 330 -22.88 -6.37 9.42
C LEU A 330 -23.91 -5.25 9.27
N LYS A 331 -24.15 -4.48 10.33
CA LYS A 331 -24.99 -3.28 10.27
C LYS A 331 -24.42 -2.23 9.31
N ALA A 332 -23.12 -1.95 9.40
CA ALA A 332 -22.44 -1.03 8.47
C ALA A 332 -22.51 -1.53 7.02
N LEU A 333 -22.29 -2.83 6.78
CA LEU A 333 -22.43 -3.44 5.46
C LEU A 333 -23.84 -3.30 4.90
N THR A 334 -24.85 -3.62 5.72
CA THR A 334 -26.27 -3.57 5.33
C THR A 334 -26.66 -2.14 4.97
N ASN A 335 -26.24 -1.16 5.78
CA ASN A 335 -26.48 0.26 5.52
C ASN A 335 -25.76 0.74 4.25
N TYR A 336 -24.51 0.33 4.04
CA TYR A 336 -23.76 0.67 2.82
C TYR A 336 -24.45 0.13 1.56
N LEU A 337 -24.88 -1.14 1.58
CA LEU A 337 -25.65 -1.73 0.48
C LEU A 337 -27.00 -1.05 0.26
N HIS A 338 -27.67 -0.62 1.33
CA HIS A 338 -28.90 0.17 1.24
C HIS A 338 -28.65 1.52 0.55
N VAL A 339 -27.55 2.20 0.89
CA VAL A 339 -27.17 3.45 0.21
C VAL A 339 -26.89 3.20 -1.27
N LEU A 340 -26.16 2.13 -1.60
CA LEU A 340 -25.91 1.77 -2.99
C LEU A 340 -27.19 1.48 -3.76
N GLU A 341 -28.10 0.63 -3.25
CA GLU A 341 -29.36 0.36 -3.97
C GLU A 341 -30.20 1.61 -4.16
N LYS A 342 -30.19 2.53 -3.17
CA LYS A 342 -31.11 3.65 -3.16
C LYS A 342 -30.64 4.85 -3.99
N TYR A 343 -29.33 5.09 -4.02
CA TYR A 343 -28.73 6.33 -4.53
C TYR A 343 -27.71 6.12 -5.65
N PHE A 344 -27.19 4.91 -5.87
CA PHE A 344 -26.26 4.67 -6.97
C PHE A 344 -26.96 4.92 -8.33
N PRO A 345 -26.35 5.68 -9.25
CA PRO A 345 -26.96 6.00 -10.54
C PRO A 345 -26.75 4.91 -11.60
N GLY A 346 -26.86 3.64 -11.20
CA GLY A 346 -26.62 2.50 -12.08
C GLY A 346 -27.74 2.28 -13.10
N ASN A 347 -27.45 1.48 -14.13
CA ASN A 347 -28.47 1.06 -15.08
C ASN A 347 -29.51 0.13 -14.39
N PRO A 348 -30.71 -0.08 -14.97
CA PRO A 348 -31.76 -0.88 -14.34
C PRO A 348 -31.36 -2.31 -13.98
N TYR A 349 -30.48 -2.95 -14.76
CA TYR A 349 -29.99 -4.29 -14.49
C TYR A 349 -29.11 -4.34 -13.24
N MET A 350 -28.20 -3.37 -13.11
CA MET A 350 -27.34 -3.24 -11.94
C MET A 350 -28.12 -2.85 -10.69
N MET A 351 -29.07 -1.91 -10.79
CA MET A 351 -29.88 -1.53 -9.65
C MET A 351 -30.73 -2.69 -9.14
N LYS A 352 -31.32 -3.48 -10.05
CA LYS A 352 -32.04 -4.71 -9.68
C LYS A 352 -31.13 -5.72 -8.99
N TYR A 353 -29.88 -5.86 -9.44
CA TYR A 353 -28.89 -6.69 -8.76
C TYR A 353 -28.60 -6.18 -7.34
N LEU A 354 -28.33 -4.88 -7.18
CA LEU A 354 -28.04 -4.26 -5.88
C LEU A 354 -29.21 -4.43 -4.90
N THR A 355 -30.45 -4.22 -5.34
CA THR A 355 -31.64 -4.46 -4.51
C THR A 355 -31.73 -5.91 -4.05
N ASN A 356 -31.56 -6.87 -4.96
CA ASN A 356 -31.60 -8.30 -4.62
C ASN A 356 -30.48 -8.70 -3.68
N PHE A 357 -29.29 -8.15 -3.87
CA PHE A 357 -28.11 -8.45 -3.05
C PHE A 357 -28.25 -7.83 -1.66
N TYR A 358 -28.70 -6.58 -1.57
CA TYR A 358 -29.07 -5.92 -0.32
C TYR A 358 -30.08 -6.76 0.49
N ASN A 359 -31.19 -7.18 -0.13
CA ASN A 359 -32.21 -7.99 0.55
C ASN A 359 -31.64 -9.30 1.11
N TRP A 360 -30.72 -9.94 0.38
CA TRP A 360 -30.06 -11.15 0.85
C TRP A 360 -29.11 -10.89 2.02
N VAL A 361 -28.34 -9.80 2.02
CA VAL A 361 -27.49 -9.44 3.15
C VAL A 361 -28.31 -9.05 4.37
N ALA A 362 -29.37 -8.27 4.16
CA ALA A 362 -30.27 -7.82 5.23
C ALA A 362 -31.00 -8.97 5.94
N SER A 363 -31.11 -10.15 5.32
CA SER A 363 -31.70 -11.34 5.94
C SER A 363 -30.73 -12.17 6.78
N LYS A 364 -29.45 -11.76 6.89
CA LYS A 364 -28.41 -12.55 7.55
C LYS A 364 -28.15 -12.02 8.96
N ALA A 365 -27.77 -12.91 9.86
CA ALA A 365 -27.29 -12.56 11.21
C ALA A 365 -25.75 -12.47 11.28
N ALA A 366 -25.06 -13.25 10.45
CA ALA A 366 -23.62 -13.24 10.23
C ALA A 366 -23.31 -13.76 8.83
N ILE A 367 -22.21 -13.32 8.22
CA ILE A 367 -21.75 -13.74 6.88
C ILE A 367 -20.22 -13.81 6.90
N SER A 368 -19.60 -14.86 6.35
CA SER A 368 -18.16 -14.84 6.09
C SER A 368 -17.84 -14.03 4.84
N GLY A 369 -16.66 -13.43 4.74
CA GLY A 369 -16.25 -12.76 3.49
C GLY A 369 -16.21 -13.70 2.29
N GLU A 370 -16.01 -15.01 2.52
CA GLU A 370 -16.10 -16.04 1.48
C GLU A 370 -17.54 -16.25 1.00
N GLU A 371 -18.47 -16.52 1.91
CA GLU A 371 -19.90 -16.65 1.58
C GLU A 371 -20.41 -15.39 0.87
N PHE A 372 -19.97 -14.21 1.31
CA PHE A 372 -20.33 -12.94 0.71
C PHE A 372 -19.90 -12.83 -0.75
N VAL A 373 -18.64 -13.13 -1.06
CA VAL A 373 -18.11 -13.06 -2.44
C VAL A 373 -18.69 -14.16 -3.33
N GLU A 374 -18.91 -15.36 -2.78
CA GLU A 374 -19.59 -16.45 -3.50
C GLU A 374 -21.03 -16.07 -3.84
N ALA A 375 -21.76 -15.50 -2.87
CA ALA A 375 -23.12 -15.01 -3.11
C ALA A 375 -23.16 -13.87 -4.13
N MET A 376 -22.16 -12.97 -4.10
CA MET A 376 -22.00 -11.90 -5.09
C MET A 376 -21.89 -12.47 -6.50
N GLN A 377 -21.13 -13.55 -6.69
CA GLN A 377 -20.96 -14.22 -7.99
C GLN A 377 -22.20 -15.04 -8.38
N ALA A 378 -22.74 -15.84 -7.47
CA ALA A 378 -23.86 -16.76 -7.72
C ALA A 378 -25.16 -16.03 -8.09
N LYS A 379 -25.32 -14.76 -7.70
CA LYS A 379 -26.51 -13.95 -7.99
C LYS A 379 -26.45 -13.17 -9.32
N GLN A 380 -25.35 -13.29 -10.07
CA GLN A 380 -25.19 -12.67 -11.38
C GLN A 380 -26.04 -13.41 -12.45
N ASN A 381 -26.75 -12.68 -13.30
CA ASN A 381 -27.32 -13.25 -14.53
C ASN A 381 -27.54 -12.19 -15.63
N LYS A 382 -28.03 -12.63 -16.81
CA LYS A 382 -28.26 -11.75 -17.97
C LYS A 382 -29.26 -10.61 -17.72
N LYS A 383 -30.11 -10.71 -16.69
CA LYS A 383 -31.19 -9.76 -16.37
C LYS A 383 -30.91 -8.92 -15.12
N HIS A 384 -29.85 -9.19 -14.37
CA HIS A 384 -29.39 -8.37 -13.26
C HIS A 384 -27.97 -8.78 -12.90
N TYR A 385 -27.05 -7.84 -13.04
CA TYR A 385 -25.63 -8.10 -12.86
C TYR A 385 -24.88 -6.86 -12.37
N LEU A 386 -23.77 -7.10 -11.69
CA LEU A 386 -22.74 -6.13 -11.41
C LEU A 386 -21.58 -6.38 -12.37
N HIS A 387 -21.13 -5.34 -13.08
CA HIS A 387 -20.02 -5.48 -14.01
C HIS A 387 -18.75 -5.97 -13.28
N PRO A 388 -18.01 -6.94 -13.85
CA PRO A 388 -16.68 -7.24 -13.36
C PRO A 388 -15.76 -6.04 -13.57
N MET A 389 -14.62 -6.06 -12.89
CA MET A 389 -13.61 -5.02 -12.98
C MET A 389 -13.22 -4.73 -14.43
N ARG A 390 -13.23 -3.45 -14.82
CA ARG A 390 -12.80 -2.96 -16.15
C ARG A 390 -11.65 -1.97 -16.00
N PRO A 391 -10.89 -1.68 -17.07
CA PRO A 391 -9.86 -0.65 -17.03
C PRO A 391 -10.43 0.70 -16.57
N TRP A 392 -9.67 1.40 -15.73
CA TRP A 392 -10.03 2.73 -15.25
C TRP A 392 -10.10 3.73 -16.42
N VAL A 393 -10.95 4.76 -16.28
CA VAL A 393 -11.11 5.81 -17.28
C VAL A 393 -10.67 7.16 -16.72
N GLY A 394 -11.50 7.80 -15.89
CA GLY A 394 -11.19 9.06 -15.23
C GLY A 394 -10.27 8.89 -14.02
N CYS A 395 -10.25 7.68 -13.42
CA CYS A 395 -9.37 7.33 -12.30
C CYS A 395 -8.10 6.57 -12.70
N GLN A 396 -7.79 6.49 -13.99
CA GLN A 396 -6.54 5.90 -14.47
C GLN A 396 -5.35 6.77 -14.01
N GLY A 397 -4.39 6.16 -13.31
CA GLY A 397 -3.11 6.78 -12.96
C GLY A 397 -2.09 6.65 -14.09
N SER A 398 -1.02 7.44 -14.01
CA SER A 398 0.16 7.33 -14.88
C SER A 398 0.89 6.00 -14.69
N GLU A 399 0.91 5.48 -13.47
CA GLU A 399 1.38 4.15 -13.12
C GLU A 399 0.30 3.34 -12.37
N PRO A 400 0.36 2.00 -12.35
CA PRO A 400 -0.70 1.20 -11.73
C PRO A 400 -0.82 1.34 -10.21
N LYS A 401 0.21 1.87 -9.52
CA LYS A 401 0.18 2.18 -8.09
C LYS A 401 -0.61 3.47 -7.77
N TYR A 402 -0.78 4.35 -8.75
CA TYR A 402 -1.41 5.66 -8.59
C TYR A 402 -2.92 5.63 -8.87
N ARG A 403 -3.63 6.56 -8.20
CA ARG A 403 -5.06 6.85 -8.39
C ARG A 403 -5.96 5.62 -8.21
N GLY A 404 -6.48 5.02 -9.29
CA GLY A 404 -7.22 3.77 -9.27
C GLY A 404 -8.38 3.75 -8.28
N TYR A 405 -8.40 2.73 -7.42
CA TYR A 405 -9.51 2.48 -6.50
C TYR A 405 -9.79 3.65 -5.54
N PRO A 406 -8.80 4.22 -4.81
CA PRO A 406 -9.01 5.41 -3.99
C PRO A 406 -9.69 6.57 -4.72
N CYS A 407 -9.27 6.88 -5.95
CA CYS A 407 -9.91 7.92 -6.77
C CYS A 407 -11.39 7.58 -7.03
N SER A 408 -11.66 6.33 -7.43
CA SER A 408 -13.01 5.89 -7.76
C SER A 408 -13.94 5.83 -6.54
N LEU A 409 -13.39 5.54 -5.36
CA LEU A 409 -14.12 5.47 -4.11
C LEU A 409 -14.55 6.86 -3.64
N TRP A 410 -13.66 7.86 -3.74
CA TRP A 410 -14.05 9.26 -3.53
C TRP A 410 -15.14 9.70 -4.50
N MET A 411 -14.98 9.36 -5.78
CA MET A 411 -15.97 9.67 -6.82
C MET A 411 -17.34 9.04 -6.53
N LEU A 412 -17.34 7.80 -6.03
CA LEU A 412 -18.55 7.11 -5.58
C LEU A 412 -19.19 7.82 -4.38
N PHE A 413 -18.43 8.15 -3.34
CA PHE A 413 -18.97 8.81 -2.15
C PHE A 413 -19.59 10.18 -2.46
N HIS A 414 -18.91 11.02 -3.24
CA HIS A 414 -19.45 12.31 -3.68
C HIS A 414 -20.72 12.15 -4.52
N THR A 415 -20.73 11.15 -5.42
CA THR A 415 -21.92 10.82 -6.21
C THR A 415 -23.08 10.43 -5.30
N LEU A 416 -22.85 9.56 -4.31
CA LEU A 416 -23.89 9.12 -3.39
C LEU A 416 -24.44 10.26 -2.54
N THR A 417 -23.60 11.16 -2.02
CA THR A 417 -24.07 12.33 -1.25
C THR A 417 -24.91 13.28 -2.10
N VAL A 418 -24.49 13.56 -3.34
CA VAL A 418 -25.24 14.42 -4.27
C VAL A 418 -26.57 13.79 -4.66
N GLN A 419 -26.56 12.51 -5.04
CA GLN A 419 -27.79 11.79 -5.38
C GLN A 419 -28.76 11.71 -4.18
N ALA A 420 -28.23 11.62 -2.96
CA ALA A 420 -29.02 11.62 -1.75
C ALA A 420 -29.61 12.99 -1.40
N ASP A 421 -28.88 14.10 -1.57
CA ASP A 421 -29.43 15.45 -1.40
C ASP A 421 -30.61 15.68 -2.35
N LYS A 422 -30.42 15.40 -3.64
CA LYS A 422 -31.45 15.60 -4.65
C LYS A 422 -32.72 14.81 -4.35
N LYS A 423 -32.56 13.55 -3.93
CA LYS A 423 -33.69 12.67 -3.59
C LYS A 423 -34.32 13.01 -2.23
N SER A 424 -33.56 13.58 -1.28
CA SER A 424 -34.09 13.97 0.04
C SER A 424 -35.15 15.07 -0.05
N LYS A 425 -35.03 15.95 -1.05
CA LYS A 425 -36.06 16.95 -1.40
C LYS A 425 -37.36 16.30 -1.90
N GLU A 426 -37.34 15.01 -2.25
CA GLU A 426 -38.42 14.29 -2.89
C GLU A 426 -39.00 13.14 -2.03
N MET A 427 -38.40 12.79 -0.87
CA MET A 427 -38.75 11.57 -0.11
C MET A 427 -39.19 11.80 1.33
N MET A 428 -40.19 11.03 1.79
CA MET A 428 -40.59 10.91 3.20
C MET A 428 -39.95 9.71 3.95
N ASN A 429 -39.62 8.59 3.27
CA ASN A 429 -39.30 7.30 3.95
C ASN A 429 -37.93 6.68 3.55
N GLY A 430 -36.82 7.27 4.00
CA GLY A 430 -35.55 6.54 4.18
C GLY A 430 -34.41 7.48 4.60
N PRO A 431 -33.11 7.13 4.42
CA PRO A 431 -32.00 7.91 4.97
C PRO A 431 -32.16 9.38 4.60
N LYS A 432 -32.08 10.29 5.58
CA LYS A 432 -32.47 11.71 5.43
C LYS A 432 -31.45 12.54 4.63
N GLY A 433 -30.85 11.94 3.60
CA GLY A 433 -29.77 12.49 2.77
C GLY A 433 -28.44 12.58 3.53
N LYS A 434 -28.43 13.25 4.68
CA LYS A 434 -27.25 13.43 5.54
C LYS A 434 -26.69 12.13 6.10
N ASP A 435 -27.56 11.16 6.38
CA ASP A 435 -27.17 9.88 6.96
C ASP A 435 -26.24 9.09 6.03
N VAL A 436 -26.24 9.37 4.71
CA VAL A 436 -25.33 8.76 3.75
C VAL A 436 -23.87 8.99 4.15
N LEU A 437 -23.55 10.18 4.67
CA LEU A 437 -22.20 10.51 5.11
C LEU A 437 -21.78 9.72 6.36
N PHE A 438 -22.71 9.51 7.29
CA PHE A 438 -22.47 8.65 8.47
C PHE A 438 -22.25 7.19 8.06
N ILE A 439 -23.01 6.71 7.07
CA ILE A 439 -22.87 5.36 6.52
C ILE A 439 -21.53 5.21 5.77
N ILE A 440 -21.08 6.23 5.05
CA ILE A 440 -19.75 6.26 4.42
C ILE A 440 -18.66 6.17 5.50
N ARG A 441 -18.78 6.93 6.60
CA ARG A 441 -17.85 6.82 7.73
C ARG A 441 -17.80 5.41 8.28
N ASP A 442 -18.95 4.78 8.50
CA ASP A 442 -19.00 3.43 9.06
C ASP A 442 -18.42 2.39 8.08
N TYR A 443 -18.64 2.56 6.77
CA TYR A 443 -17.95 1.75 5.76
C TYR A 443 -16.43 1.91 5.84
N VAL A 444 -15.93 3.16 5.92
CA VAL A 444 -14.49 3.42 6.04
C VAL A 444 -13.91 2.84 7.34
N LYS A 445 -14.67 2.89 8.43
CA LYS A 445 -14.29 2.33 9.73
C LYS A 445 -14.08 0.82 9.69
N TYR A 446 -15.00 0.10 9.04
CA TYR A 446 -15.07 -1.36 9.17
C TYR A 446 -14.51 -2.13 7.97
N PHE A 447 -14.43 -1.50 6.80
CA PHE A 447 -14.09 -2.20 5.55
C PHE A 447 -12.95 -1.56 4.77
N PHE A 448 -12.70 -0.25 4.89
CA PHE A 448 -11.63 0.35 4.10
C PHE A 448 -10.25 -0.02 4.64
N THR A 449 -9.51 -0.78 3.86
CA THR A 449 -8.35 -1.55 4.28
C THR A 449 -7.05 -0.72 4.39
N CYS A 450 -6.99 0.50 3.83
CA CYS A 450 -5.87 1.41 4.12
C CYS A 450 -5.99 1.95 5.56
N GLU A 451 -5.22 1.39 6.49
CA GLU A 451 -5.33 1.70 7.93
C GLU A 451 -5.13 3.19 8.23
N GLU A 452 -4.05 3.77 7.71
CA GLU A 452 -3.72 5.18 7.92
C GLU A 452 -4.78 6.10 7.31
N CYS A 453 -5.26 5.77 6.11
CA CYS A 453 -6.30 6.53 5.43
C CYS A 453 -7.62 6.49 6.21
N SER A 454 -8.02 5.31 6.69
CA SER A 454 -9.21 5.12 7.52
C SER A 454 -9.09 5.93 8.81
N LYS A 455 -7.98 5.82 9.54
CA LYS A 455 -7.73 6.63 10.77
C LYS A 455 -7.82 8.12 10.50
N ASN A 456 -7.21 8.61 9.42
CA ASN A 456 -7.25 10.01 9.03
C ASN A 456 -8.69 10.47 8.71
N PHE A 457 -9.47 9.65 8.01
CA PHE A 457 -10.87 9.95 7.72
C PHE A 457 -11.73 9.96 9.00
N LEU A 458 -11.54 8.98 9.89
CA LEU A 458 -12.26 8.90 11.16
C LEU A 458 -11.92 10.06 12.11
N LYS A 459 -10.66 10.51 12.11
CA LYS A 459 -10.26 11.71 12.85
C LYS A 459 -11.00 12.95 12.35
N MET A 460 -11.13 13.10 11.03
CA MET A 460 -11.92 14.17 10.43
C MET A 460 -13.41 14.03 10.77
N ALA A 461 -13.94 12.81 10.74
CA ALA A 461 -15.35 12.49 11.00
C ALA A 461 -15.73 12.38 12.50
N HIS A 462 -14.87 12.81 13.43
CA HIS A 462 -15.10 12.64 14.87
C HIS A 462 -16.35 13.40 15.37
N ASN A 463 -16.60 14.60 14.84
CA ASN A 463 -17.74 15.47 15.24
C ASN A 463 -18.83 15.54 14.16
N LEU A 464 -18.87 14.53 13.29
CA LEU A 464 -19.69 14.54 12.08
C LEU A 464 -21.18 14.74 12.38
N GLU A 465 -21.71 14.14 13.44
CA GLU A 465 -23.09 14.24 13.87
C GLU A 465 -23.50 15.66 14.31
N THR A 466 -22.57 16.46 14.84
CA THR A 466 -22.84 17.83 15.28
C THR A 466 -22.59 18.86 14.18
N GLU A 467 -21.68 18.55 13.25
CA GLU A 467 -21.30 19.44 12.15
C GLU A 467 -22.27 19.37 10.97
N VAL A 468 -23.00 18.26 10.81
CA VAL A 468 -23.86 18.00 9.64
C VAL A 468 -25.34 17.89 10.03
N GLY A 469 -26.05 19.00 9.86
CA GLY A 469 -27.47 19.14 10.13
C GLY A 469 -28.37 18.62 9.02
N ASN A 470 -27.98 18.80 7.75
CA ASN A 470 -28.78 18.44 6.56
C ASN A 470 -27.97 17.84 5.40
N SER A 471 -28.64 17.45 4.32
CA SER A 471 -28.03 16.76 3.17
C SER A 471 -27.10 17.63 2.32
N GLN A 472 -27.34 18.94 2.25
CA GLN A 472 -26.46 19.88 1.53
C GLN A 472 -25.16 20.07 2.29
N GLU A 473 -25.23 20.21 3.60
CA GLU A 473 -24.07 20.23 4.49
C GLU A 473 -23.27 18.92 4.40
N ALA A 474 -23.93 17.78 4.19
CA ALA A 474 -23.22 16.51 3.99
C ALA A 474 -22.40 16.50 2.69
N VAL A 475 -22.95 17.05 1.59
CA VAL A 475 -22.22 17.21 0.32
C VAL A 475 -21.01 18.12 0.50
N LEU A 476 -21.21 19.29 1.14
CA LEU A 476 -20.13 20.26 1.38
C LEU A 476 -19.08 19.72 2.35
N TRP A 477 -19.47 19.04 3.41
CA TRP A 477 -18.55 18.46 4.39
C TRP A 477 -17.60 17.45 3.75
N LEU A 478 -18.15 16.55 2.91
CA LEU A 478 -17.32 15.56 2.21
C LEU A 478 -16.36 16.24 1.24
N TRP A 479 -16.80 17.30 0.56
CA TRP A 479 -15.98 18.10 -0.34
C TRP A 479 -14.85 18.83 0.39
N GLU A 480 -15.15 19.55 1.48
CA GLU A 480 -14.14 20.22 2.31
C GLU A 480 -13.13 19.21 2.88
N GLY A 481 -13.63 18.09 3.37
CA GLY A 481 -12.79 17.00 3.87
C GLY A 481 -11.85 16.45 2.79
N HIS A 482 -12.35 16.26 1.57
CA HIS A 482 -11.53 15.81 0.45
C HIS A 482 -10.46 16.85 0.07
N ASN A 483 -10.79 18.14 0.10
CA ASN A 483 -9.82 19.23 -0.15
C ASN A 483 -8.74 19.35 0.92
N LYS A 484 -9.07 19.11 2.20
CA LYS A 484 -8.07 18.98 3.28
C LYS A 484 -7.12 17.82 3.01
N VAL A 485 -7.63 16.70 2.50
CA VAL A 485 -6.81 15.56 2.10
C VAL A 485 -5.93 15.90 0.89
N ASN A 486 -6.46 16.60 -0.12
CA ASN A 486 -5.67 17.07 -1.27
C ASN A 486 -4.52 17.96 -0.83
N ASN A 487 -4.77 18.91 0.07
CA ASN A 487 -3.73 19.79 0.60
C ASN A 487 -2.63 19.00 1.31
N ARG A 488 -3.02 18.06 2.18
CA ARG A 488 -2.07 17.21 2.92
C ARG A 488 -1.22 16.31 2.00
N LEU A 489 -1.78 15.83 0.90
CA LEU A 489 -1.13 14.91 -0.02
C LEU A 489 -0.41 15.60 -1.20
N SER A 490 -0.45 16.93 -1.27
CA SER A 490 0.30 17.69 -2.27
C SER A 490 1.81 17.49 -2.05
N GLY A 491 2.54 17.07 -3.08
CA GLY A 491 3.97 16.73 -3.01
C GLY A 491 4.31 15.43 -2.28
N ASP A 492 3.31 14.65 -1.82
CA ASP A 492 3.55 13.36 -1.18
C ASP A 492 3.93 12.29 -2.22
N VAL A 493 4.71 11.27 -1.84
CA VAL A 493 5.13 10.18 -2.74
C VAL A 493 3.98 9.38 -3.37
N THR A 494 2.77 9.49 -2.81
CA THR A 494 1.54 8.89 -3.34
C THR A 494 0.81 9.76 -4.36
N GLU A 495 1.25 11.01 -4.54
CA GLU A 495 0.78 11.90 -5.59
C GLU A 495 1.23 11.39 -6.97
N ASP A 496 0.30 11.38 -7.91
CA ASP A 496 0.59 11.04 -9.29
C ASP A 496 1.16 12.29 -9.97
N PRO A 497 2.40 12.26 -10.51
CA PRO A 497 3.00 13.45 -11.13
C PRO A 497 2.20 14.01 -12.31
N GLN A 498 1.36 13.21 -12.97
CA GLN A 498 0.49 13.66 -14.06
C GLN A 498 -0.87 14.19 -13.56
N TYR A 499 -1.20 14.01 -12.28
CA TYR A 499 -2.45 14.44 -11.66
C TYR A 499 -2.18 15.03 -10.27
N PRO A 500 -1.49 16.19 -10.19
CA PRO A 500 -1.18 16.83 -8.93
C PRO A 500 -2.45 17.16 -8.13
N LYS A 501 -2.33 17.14 -6.80
CA LYS A 501 -3.37 17.50 -5.86
C LYS A 501 -3.59 19.00 -5.94
N VAL A 502 -4.78 19.38 -6.36
CA VAL A 502 -5.25 20.76 -6.36
C VAL A 502 -6.45 20.88 -5.42
N GLN A 503 -6.71 22.10 -4.96
CA GLN A 503 -8.00 22.39 -4.38
C GLN A 503 -9.07 22.31 -5.48
N PHE A 504 -10.07 21.47 -5.27
CA PHE A 504 -11.12 21.16 -6.24
C PHE A 504 -12.43 21.90 -5.89
N PRO A 505 -13.21 22.40 -6.86
CA PRO A 505 -12.84 22.58 -8.26
C PRO A 505 -11.64 23.51 -8.40
N SER A 506 -10.82 23.33 -9.43
CA SER A 506 -9.79 24.32 -9.73
C SER A 506 -10.42 25.67 -10.09
N VAL A 507 -9.65 26.75 -9.98
CA VAL A 507 -10.11 28.09 -10.40
C VAL A 507 -10.53 28.08 -11.87
N GLU A 508 -9.90 27.27 -12.71
CA GLU A 508 -10.24 27.09 -14.12
C GLU A 508 -11.58 26.34 -14.30
N ASP A 509 -11.82 25.30 -13.50
CA ASP A 509 -13.05 24.49 -13.56
C ASP A 509 -14.27 25.27 -13.06
N CYS A 510 -14.11 26.13 -12.04
CA CYS A 510 -15.19 26.95 -11.50
C CYS A 510 -14.68 28.31 -10.97
N PRO A 511 -14.48 29.32 -11.84
CA PRO A 511 -14.05 30.65 -11.41
C PRO A 511 -15.04 31.31 -10.42
N LYS A 512 -16.33 31.03 -10.59
CA LYS A 512 -17.41 31.57 -9.74
C LYS A 512 -17.47 30.94 -8.35
N CYS A 513 -16.82 29.79 -8.14
CA CYS A 513 -16.77 29.12 -6.85
C CYS A 513 -15.83 29.84 -5.86
N VAL A 514 -14.99 30.78 -6.33
CA VAL A 514 -13.99 31.48 -5.53
C VAL A 514 -14.47 32.90 -5.22
N LEU A 515 -14.63 33.23 -3.94
CA LEU A 515 -14.93 34.60 -3.49
C LEU A 515 -13.68 35.47 -3.56
N ARG A 516 -12.56 34.95 -3.04
CA ARG A 516 -11.23 35.59 -3.08
C ARG A 516 -10.14 34.56 -2.79
N ILE A 517 -8.91 34.91 -3.16
CA ILE A 517 -7.71 34.18 -2.79
C ILE A 517 -6.98 35.00 -1.74
N ASP A 518 -6.76 34.40 -0.57
CA ASP A 518 -5.93 34.97 0.47
C ASP A 518 -4.47 34.64 0.16
N ASN A 519 -3.73 35.62 -0.34
CA ASN A 519 -2.33 35.44 -0.74
C ASN A 519 -1.39 35.30 0.47
N GLU A 520 -1.79 35.78 1.66
CA GLU A 520 -0.96 35.68 2.87
C GLU A 520 -1.09 34.29 3.49
N ALA A 521 -2.31 33.75 3.53
CA ALA A 521 -2.58 32.39 4.00
C ALA A 521 -2.40 31.31 2.92
N ASN A 522 -2.23 31.71 1.65
CA ASN A 522 -2.28 30.85 0.46
C ASN A 522 -3.55 29.97 0.45
N GLU A 523 -4.70 30.57 0.81
CA GLU A 523 -5.97 29.87 1.00
C GLU A 523 -7.05 30.42 0.06
N ILE A 524 -7.86 29.52 -0.50
CA ILE A 524 -9.01 29.88 -1.33
C ILE A 524 -10.22 30.06 -0.42
N ILE A 525 -10.84 31.25 -0.46
CA ILE A 525 -12.10 31.51 0.21
C ILE A 525 -13.24 31.19 -0.76
N TRP A 526 -14.02 30.16 -0.42
CA TRP A 526 -15.05 29.59 -1.30
C TRP A 526 -16.42 30.23 -1.14
N ASP A 527 -17.13 30.37 -2.26
CA ASP A 527 -18.58 30.61 -2.29
C ASP A 527 -19.30 29.26 -2.16
N LYS A 528 -19.59 28.84 -0.91
CA LYS A 528 -20.16 27.50 -0.64
C LYS A 528 -21.49 27.23 -1.39
N PRO A 529 -22.45 28.17 -1.49
CA PRO A 529 -23.63 27.99 -2.34
C PRO A 529 -23.30 27.67 -3.80
N VAL A 530 -22.35 28.40 -4.42
CA VAL A 530 -21.95 28.16 -5.81
C VAL A 530 -21.17 26.85 -5.95
N VAL A 531 -20.32 26.51 -4.98
CA VAL A 531 -19.65 25.21 -4.91
C VAL A 531 -20.67 24.08 -4.84
N LEU A 532 -21.71 24.20 -4.01
CA LEU A 532 -22.77 23.20 -3.91
C LEU A 532 -23.48 22.98 -5.26
N GLU A 533 -23.78 24.06 -5.99
CA GLU A 533 -24.34 23.97 -7.34
C GLU A 533 -23.38 23.26 -8.31
N PHE A 534 -22.10 23.62 -8.26
CA PHE A 534 -21.06 22.97 -9.06
C PHE A 534 -20.99 21.46 -8.76
N LEU A 535 -20.95 21.06 -7.49
CA LEU A 535 -20.90 19.65 -7.08
C LEU A 535 -22.15 18.91 -7.52
N HIS A 536 -23.34 19.51 -7.34
CA HIS A 536 -24.58 18.94 -7.84
C HIS A 536 -24.54 18.73 -9.34
N ASN A 537 -23.97 19.65 -10.11
CA ASN A 537 -23.81 19.48 -11.54
C ASN A 537 -22.78 18.39 -11.88
N PHE A 538 -21.60 18.43 -11.27
CA PHE A 538 -20.49 17.53 -11.57
C PHE A 538 -20.83 16.06 -11.29
N TYR A 539 -21.52 15.80 -10.17
CA TYR A 539 -21.84 14.45 -9.70
C TYR A 539 -23.29 14.00 -10.00
N ASP A 540 -24.08 14.79 -10.73
CA ASP A 540 -25.43 14.38 -11.11
C ASP A 540 -25.42 13.17 -12.03
N LYS A 541 -26.38 12.25 -11.85
CA LYS A 541 -26.58 11.11 -12.74
C LYS A 541 -26.65 11.46 -14.24
N LYS A 542 -27.11 12.65 -14.61
CA LYS A 542 -27.22 13.11 -16.01
C LYS A 542 -25.87 13.50 -16.62
N ASN A 543 -24.89 13.88 -15.79
CA ASN A 543 -23.57 14.36 -16.20
C ASN A 543 -22.46 13.31 -16.05
N ILE A 544 -22.78 12.16 -15.45
CA ILE A 544 -21.87 11.01 -15.41
C ILE A 544 -21.71 10.45 -16.83
N LEU A 545 -20.48 10.43 -17.32
CA LEU A 545 -20.17 10.04 -18.68
C LEU A 545 -20.10 8.50 -18.83
N SER A 546 -20.69 8.01 -19.92
CA SER A 546 -20.50 6.64 -20.40
C SER A 546 -19.22 6.51 -21.24
N TYR A 547 -18.77 5.26 -21.47
CA TYR A 547 -17.58 4.99 -22.27
C TYR A 547 -17.68 5.50 -23.72
N SER A 548 -18.86 5.41 -24.34
CA SER A 548 -19.08 5.87 -25.73
C SER A 548 -19.02 7.39 -25.84
N GLN A 549 -19.54 8.11 -24.83
CA GLN A 549 -19.48 9.58 -24.78
C GLN A 549 -18.06 10.12 -24.68
N ARG A 550 -17.09 9.33 -24.16
CA ARG A 550 -15.65 9.68 -24.22
C ARG A 550 -15.14 9.78 -25.67
N LYS A 551 -15.55 8.88 -26.57
CA LYS A 551 -15.14 8.94 -27.98
C LYS A 551 -15.72 10.16 -28.69
N THR A 552 -16.99 10.45 -28.46
CA THR A 552 -17.68 11.62 -29.04
C THR A 552 -17.11 12.93 -28.50
N HIS A 553 -16.80 13.00 -27.20
CA HIS A 553 -16.22 14.21 -26.61
C HIS A 553 -14.77 14.44 -27.07
N ARG A 554 -13.99 13.37 -27.26
CA ARG A 554 -12.66 13.44 -27.88
C ARG A 554 -12.71 13.91 -29.34
N SER A 555 -13.75 13.51 -30.09
CA SER A 555 -14.03 14.05 -31.43
C SER A 555 -14.32 15.55 -31.35
N LEU A 556 -15.24 15.96 -30.49
CA LEU A 556 -15.65 17.37 -30.35
C LEU A 556 -14.50 18.28 -29.90
N ILE A 557 -13.63 17.81 -29.00
CA ILE A 557 -12.42 18.55 -28.57
C ILE A 557 -11.41 18.63 -29.71
N ASN A 558 -11.18 17.55 -30.45
CA ASN A 558 -10.32 17.60 -31.64
C ASN A 558 -10.89 18.54 -32.70
N ASP A 559 -12.21 18.57 -32.90
CA ASP A 559 -12.88 19.48 -33.83
C ASP A 559 -12.77 20.95 -33.36
N GLN A 560 -12.83 21.21 -32.06
CA GLN A 560 -12.62 22.54 -31.47
C GLN A 560 -11.16 23.00 -31.53
N ILE A 561 -10.19 22.11 -31.28
CA ILE A 561 -8.75 22.39 -31.42
C ILE A 561 -8.40 22.65 -32.89
N ASN A 562 -8.96 21.85 -33.80
CA ASN A 562 -8.79 22.06 -35.25
C ASN A 562 -9.46 23.36 -35.71
N ALA A 563 -10.65 23.71 -35.19
CA ALA A 563 -11.30 24.98 -35.48
C ALA A 563 -10.50 26.18 -34.93
N ALA A 564 -9.92 26.07 -33.73
CA ALA A 564 -9.07 27.09 -33.14
C ALA A 564 -7.75 27.28 -33.91
N ASN A 565 -7.12 26.20 -34.37
CA ASN A 565 -5.91 26.25 -35.19
C ASN A 565 -6.20 26.81 -36.60
N THR A 566 -7.35 26.49 -37.18
CA THR A 566 -7.80 27.08 -38.46
C THR A 566 -8.10 28.58 -38.29
N ALA A 567 -8.71 29.01 -37.19
CA ALA A 567 -8.95 30.42 -36.88
C ALA A 567 -7.66 31.21 -36.61
N MET A 568 -6.65 30.58 -36.00
CA MET A 568 -5.32 31.18 -35.79
C MET A 568 -4.53 31.27 -37.11
N GLY A 569 -4.65 30.28 -38.00
CA GLY A 569 -4.07 30.30 -39.34
C GLY A 569 -4.69 31.37 -40.25
N ILE A 570 -6.00 31.61 -40.16
CA ILE A 570 -6.68 32.67 -40.92
C ILE A 570 -6.25 34.08 -40.43
N LYS A 571 -5.98 34.25 -39.13
CA LYS A 571 -5.40 35.50 -38.60
C LYS A 571 -3.95 35.73 -39.06
N PHE A 572 -3.16 34.67 -39.26
CA PHE A 572 -1.78 34.77 -39.73
C PHE A 572 -1.68 35.10 -41.23
N ILE A 573 -2.64 34.66 -42.04
CA ILE A 573 -2.68 34.96 -43.48
C ILE A 573 -3.15 36.41 -43.75
N LEU A 574 -3.98 36.99 -42.87
CA LEU A 574 -4.44 38.38 -43.02
C LEU A 574 -3.42 39.45 -42.51
N PHE A 575 -2.34 39.06 -41.84
CA PHE A 575 -1.33 39.99 -41.30
C PHE A 575 -0.12 40.23 -42.22
N LEU A 576 -0.02 39.56 -43.37
CA LEU A 576 1.17 39.63 -44.26
C LEU A 576 1.04 40.55 -45.48
N THR A 577 0.02 41.42 -45.58
CA THR A 577 -0.15 42.30 -46.75
C THR A 577 -0.24 43.80 -46.45
N SER A 578 0.41 44.30 -45.39
CA SER A 578 0.63 45.76 -45.31
C SER A 578 1.81 46.15 -44.40
N ALA A 579 2.96 46.45 -45.00
CA ALA A 579 4.00 47.26 -44.39
C ALA A 579 4.58 48.21 -45.44
N PRO A 580 4.65 49.54 -45.19
CA PRO A 580 5.50 50.44 -45.94
C PRO A 580 6.78 50.81 -45.15
N LEU A 581 7.87 51.00 -45.89
CA LEU A 581 9.20 51.42 -45.44
C LEU A 581 9.21 52.82 -44.80
N LEU A 582 10.12 53.05 -43.85
CA LEU A 582 10.75 54.36 -43.62
C LEU A 582 12.16 54.20 -43.00
N LEU A 583 13.17 54.72 -43.70
CA LEU A 583 14.54 54.94 -43.24
C LEU A 583 14.65 56.19 -42.36
N SER A 584 15.52 56.20 -41.36
CA SER A 584 16.47 57.31 -41.12
C SER A 584 17.58 56.98 -40.11
N THR A 585 18.80 57.03 -40.64
CA THR A 585 20.09 57.51 -40.10
C THR A 585 20.21 57.91 -38.61
N LEU A 586 21.24 57.37 -37.93
CA LEU A 586 21.99 58.08 -36.89
C LEU A 586 23.48 57.68 -36.93
N THR A 587 24.31 58.71 -37.07
CA THR A 587 25.77 58.72 -37.20
C THR A 587 26.48 58.66 -35.85
N PHE A 588 27.59 57.90 -35.79
CA PHE A 588 28.56 57.88 -34.70
C PHE A 588 29.57 59.03 -34.83
N THR A 589 29.90 59.70 -33.71
CA THR A 589 31.12 60.51 -33.56
C THR A 589 31.93 60.05 -32.35
N ARG A 590 33.24 59.93 -32.60
CA ARG A 590 34.34 59.47 -31.74
C ARG A 590 34.56 60.33 -30.48
N LEU A 591 34.87 59.69 -29.35
CA LEU A 591 36.23 59.53 -28.80
C LEU A 591 36.23 58.46 -27.70
#